data_AF-A0A3D4GW57-F1
#
_entry.id   AF-A0A3D4GW57-F1
#
_cell.length_a   1.000
_cell.length_b   1.000
_cell.length_c   1.000
_cell.angle_alpha   90.00
_cell.angle_beta   90.00
_cell.angle_gamma   90.00
#
_symmetry.space_group_name_H-M   'P 1'
#
loop_
_entity.id
_entity.type
_entity.pdbx_description
1 polymer ?
#
loop_
_entity_poly.entity_id
_entity_poly.type
_entity_poly.pdbx_seq_one_letter_code
_entity_poly.pdbx_strand_id
1 'polypeptide(L)'
;MSLPDFASLSIAGITDYISEVGSLDEPILRVLEKDSRSGVRKIALRQRRIRKAKTAERARLEKMMSMERRLRAEGLAHIAGVDEAGRGPLAGPVVAAAVILPDSCDIEGINDSKVLKKETRERLYDQIVEKAVSLGIGSASNEEIDQHNILQATFLAMRRALDELDTPPDRVLVDGKWVPESPFHEIAVIDGDALSISIAAASIIAKVTRDKQMAEYHVCYPEYGFDSHKGYGSLTHLDAIRRNGPCPIHRLSFQGVASAGKSRSEDFHVFAEGISLALDEEELSAMGHSIADVTDDLPIAEVEELRSLYIKRQKVLANTWKKGEGLAARELSGKGYTIQERNYRAADGEIDLIALKDQTIAFIEVKTVNAPVLVSPETWVTPHKQRQIAQVAGAYLRNNRESELVPRFDVIGVNLSLSPPDVRHIEAAFRINDR
;
A
#
# COMPACT_ATOMS: atom_id res chain seq x y z
N MET A 1 49.05 3.78 -15.36
CA MET A 1 49.59 2.78 -14.40
C MET A 1 49.68 1.43 -15.11
N SER A 2 50.78 0.69 -14.95
CA SER A 2 50.82 -0.70 -15.40
C SER A 2 49.78 -1.49 -14.60
N LEU A 3 49.03 -2.37 -15.28
CA LEU A 3 48.09 -3.25 -14.59
C LEU A 3 48.85 -4.12 -13.58
N PRO A 4 48.33 -4.29 -12.35
CA PRO A 4 48.89 -5.26 -11.42
C PRO A 4 48.91 -6.65 -12.04
N ASP A 5 49.93 -7.44 -11.71
CA ASP A 5 49.89 -8.86 -12.03
C ASP A 5 48.89 -9.57 -11.11
N PHE A 6 47.63 -9.60 -11.55
CA PHE A 6 46.55 -10.20 -10.78
C PHE A 6 46.75 -11.70 -10.54
N ALA A 7 47.60 -12.38 -11.32
CA ALA A 7 47.89 -13.80 -11.14
C ALA A 7 48.73 -14.05 -9.86
N SER A 8 49.61 -13.12 -9.48
CA SER A 8 50.46 -13.22 -8.29
C SER A 8 49.84 -12.62 -7.02
N LEU A 9 48.83 -11.74 -7.14
CA LEU A 9 48.12 -11.17 -6.00
C LEU A 9 47.26 -12.21 -5.27
N SER A 10 47.19 -12.15 -3.94
CA SER A 10 46.23 -12.92 -3.16
C SER A 10 44.79 -12.41 -3.36
N ILE A 11 43.78 -13.20 -2.99
CA ILE A 11 42.37 -12.75 -3.04
C ILE A 11 42.16 -11.47 -2.19
N ALA A 12 42.85 -11.38 -1.05
CA ALA A 12 42.86 -10.18 -0.21
C ALA A 12 43.48 -8.99 -0.97
N GLY A 13 44.66 -9.19 -1.57
CA GLY A 13 45.32 -8.13 -2.37
C GLY A 13 44.50 -7.63 -3.55
N ILE A 14 43.70 -8.50 -4.19
CA ILE A 14 42.76 -8.09 -5.25
C ILE A 14 41.60 -7.25 -4.65
N THR A 15 41.13 -7.61 -3.46
CA THR A 15 40.08 -6.86 -2.76
C THR A 15 40.57 -5.49 -2.29
N ASP A 16 41.82 -5.40 -1.83
CA ASP A 16 42.48 -4.17 -1.44
C ASP A 16 42.65 -3.25 -2.66
N TYR A 17 43.16 -3.78 -3.78
CA TYR A 17 43.26 -3.04 -5.03
C TYR A 17 41.91 -2.48 -5.50
N ILE A 18 40.84 -3.28 -5.43
CA ILE A 18 39.47 -2.82 -5.76
C ILE A 18 39.03 -1.67 -4.85
N SER A 19 39.38 -1.74 -3.56
CA SER A 19 39.02 -0.71 -2.58
C SER A 19 39.77 0.60 -2.86
N GLU A 20 41.01 0.53 -3.34
CA GLU A 20 41.80 1.69 -3.76
C GLU A 20 41.29 2.34 -5.06
N VAL A 21 41.02 1.53 -6.09
CA VAL A 21 40.63 2.06 -7.41
C VAL A 21 39.13 2.32 -7.55
N GLY A 22 38.32 1.84 -6.59
CA GLY A 22 36.87 2.00 -6.51
C GLY A 22 36.07 1.22 -7.56
N SER A 23 36.56 1.10 -8.80
CA SER A 23 35.87 0.37 -9.87
C SER A 23 36.84 -0.27 -10.87
N LEU A 24 36.58 -1.51 -11.29
CA LEU A 24 37.43 -2.23 -12.24
C LEU A 24 36.96 -2.08 -13.69
N ASP A 25 37.82 -1.59 -14.58
CA ASP A 25 37.48 -1.46 -16.00
C ASP A 25 37.32 -2.81 -16.71
N GLU A 26 36.63 -2.80 -17.85
CA GLU A 26 36.27 -4.03 -18.60
C GLU A 26 37.47 -4.94 -18.92
N PRO A 27 38.67 -4.42 -19.30
CA PRO A 27 39.83 -5.29 -19.51
C PRO A 27 40.25 -6.06 -18.26
N ILE A 28 40.19 -5.42 -17.08
CA ILE A 28 40.56 -6.04 -15.80
C ILE A 28 39.53 -7.10 -15.41
N LEU A 29 38.24 -6.80 -15.56
CA LEU A 29 37.17 -7.76 -15.28
C LEU A 29 37.32 -9.03 -16.12
N ARG A 30 37.64 -8.90 -17.41
CA ARG A 30 37.87 -10.06 -18.30
C ARG A 30 39.05 -10.92 -17.88
N VAL A 31 40.11 -10.33 -17.31
CA VAL A 31 41.25 -11.06 -16.75
C VAL A 31 40.82 -11.85 -15.52
N LEU A 32 40.15 -11.19 -14.56
CA LEU A 32 39.71 -11.82 -13.31
C LEU A 32 38.64 -12.90 -13.53
N GLU A 33 37.80 -12.78 -14.55
CA GLU A 33 36.80 -13.80 -14.94
C GLU A 33 37.42 -15.10 -15.45
N LYS A 34 38.60 -15.02 -16.04
CA LYS A 34 39.36 -16.17 -16.55
C LYS A 34 40.36 -16.73 -15.53
N ASP A 35 40.47 -16.12 -14.36
CA ASP A 35 41.37 -16.56 -13.29
C ASP A 35 41.03 -18.01 -12.86
N SER A 36 42.05 -18.81 -12.56
CA SER A 36 41.87 -20.21 -12.16
C SER A 36 41.26 -20.36 -10.76
N ARG A 37 41.38 -19.34 -9.89
CA ARG A 37 40.91 -19.34 -8.51
C ARG A 37 39.42 -18.95 -8.46
N SER A 38 38.60 -19.83 -7.88
CA SER A 38 37.15 -19.63 -7.79
C SER A 38 36.75 -18.35 -7.02
N GLY A 39 37.52 -17.97 -5.99
CA GLY A 39 37.29 -16.74 -5.24
C GLY A 39 37.48 -15.47 -6.08
N VAL A 40 38.49 -15.45 -6.96
CA VAL A 40 38.75 -14.31 -7.86
C VAL A 40 37.64 -14.16 -8.90
N ARG A 41 37.19 -15.27 -9.50
CA ARG A 41 36.04 -15.25 -10.42
C ARG A 41 34.77 -14.73 -9.74
N LYS A 42 34.52 -15.08 -8.47
CA LYS A 42 33.38 -14.55 -7.69
C LYS A 42 33.49 -13.04 -7.48
N ILE A 43 34.69 -12.52 -7.21
CA ILE A 43 34.95 -11.08 -7.11
C ILE A 43 34.62 -10.38 -8.43
N ALA A 44 35.09 -10.92 -9.56
CA ALA A 44 34.83 -10.35 -10.88
C ALA A 44 33.32 -10.29 -11.19
N LEU A 45 32.59 -11.38 -10.93
CA LEU A 45 31.14 -11.43 -11.09
C LEU A 45 30.41 -10.40 -10.22
N ARG A 46 30.84 -10.22 -8.96
CA ARG A 46 30.29 -9.19 -8.06
C ARG A 46 30.54 -7.79 -8.61
N GLN A 47 31.75 -7.50 -9.06
CA GLN A 47 32.11 -6.20 -9.63
C GLN A 47 31.35 -5.91 -10.93
N ARG A 48 31.13 -6.91 -11.78
CA ARG A 48 30.30 -6.78 -12.99
C ARG A 48 28.85 -6.44 -12.64
N ARG A 49 28.27 -7.08 -11.62
CA ARG A 49 26.92 -6.75 -11.12
C ARG A 49 26.84 -5.31 -10.60
N ILE A 50 27.82 -4.87 -9.81
CA ILE A 50 27.90 -3.51 -9.29
C ILE A 50 27.99 -2.49 -10.44
N ARG A 51 28.91 -2.68 -11.41
CA ARG A 51 29.01 -1.81 -12.58
C ARG A 51 27.71 -1.76 -13.38
N LYS A 52 27.09 -2.92 -13.66
CA LYS A 52 25.83 -2.97 -14.39
C LYS A 52 24.71 -2.23 -13.66
N ALA A 53 24.61 -2.39 -12.35
CA ALA A 53 23.64 -1.66 -11.52
C ALA A 53 23.91 -0.15 -11.56
N LYS A 54 25.17 0.27 -11.45
CA LYS A 54 25.56 1.69 -11.52
C LYS A 54 25.26 2.32 -12.89
N THR A 55 25.53 1.61 -13.98
CA THR A 55 25.18 2.06 -15.33
C THR A 55 23.67 2.17 -15.51
N ALA A 56 22.91 1.19 -15.03
CA ALA A 56 21.44 1.22 -15.11
C ALA A 56 20.85 2.37 -14.28
N GLU A 57 21.40 2.63 -13.10
CA GLU A 57 20.99 3.73 -12.24
C GLU A 57 21.27 5.08 -12.89
N ARG A 58 22.47 5.26 -13.46
CA ARG A 58 22.80 6.48 -14.21
C ARG A 58 21.83 6.71 -15.37
N ALA A 59 21.51 5.68 -16.14
CA ALA A 59 20.55 5.78 -17.23
C ALA A 59 19.12 6.12 -16.73
N ARG A 60 18.72 5.60 -15.56
CA ARG A 60 17.44 5.93 -14.92
C ARG A 60 17.39 7.40 -14.52
N LEU A 61 18.43 7.91 -13.85
CA LEU A 61 18.52 9.31 -13.44
C LEU A 61 18.58 10.25 -14.65
N GLU A 62 19.31 9.88 -15.70
CA GLU A 62 19.34 10.64 -16.96
C GLU A 62 17.95 10.74 -17.60
N LYS A 63 17.12 9.69 -17.48
CA LYS A 63 15.73 9.73 -17.94
C LYS A 63 14.88 10.64 -17.06
N MET A 64 15.02 10.59 -15.73
CA MET A 64 14.32 11.49 -14.80
C MET A 64 14.73 12.96 -14.93
N MET A 65 15.94 13.22 -15.45
CA MET A 65 16.42 14.58 -15.75
C MET A 65 15.98 15.09 -17.13
N SER A 66 15.20 14.32 -17.90
CA SER A 66 14.89 14.66 -19.29
C SER A 66 14.13 15.98 -19.41
N MET A 67 13.22 16.26 -18.48
CA MET A 67 12.47 17.51 -18.43
C MET A 67 13.37 18.69 -18.10
N GLU A 68 14.19 18.55 -17.06
CA GLU A 68 15.13 19.58 -16.64
C GLU A 68 16.12 19.92 -17.76
N ARG A 69 16.68 18.90 -18.42
CA ARG A 69 17.60 19.10 -19.55
C ARG A 69 16.94 19.80 -20.72
N ARG A 70 15.67 19.51 -21.01
CA ARG A 70 14.94 20.20 -22.08
C ARG A 70 14.80 21.69 -21.77
N LEU A 71 14.39 22.01 -20.55
CA LEU A 71 14.25 23.39 -20.08
C LEU A 71 15.61 24.13 -20.05
N ARG A 72 16.70 23.46 -19.67
CA ARG A 72 18.06 24.03 -19.75
C ARG A 72 18.51 24.30 -21.18
N ALA A 73 18.16 23.42 -22.12
CA ALA A 73 18.43 23.65 -23.54
C ALA A 73 17.66 24.85 -24.11
N GLU A 74 16.54 25.23 -23.48
CA GLU A 74 15.79 26.46 -23.76
C GLU A 74 16.42 27.72 -23.10
N GLY A 75 17.53 27.57 -22.36
CA GLY A 75 18.27 28.66 -21.72
C GLY A 75 17.88 28.95 -20.26
N LEU A 76 17.03 28.11 -19.65
CA LEU A 76 16.60 28.26 -18.26
C LEU A 76 17.62 27.59 -17.33
N ALA A 77 18.15 28.32 -16.34
CA ALA A 77 19.18 27.80 -15.45
C ALA A 77 18.59 27.13 -14.20
N HIS A 78 17.62 27.78 -13.58
CA HIS A 78 17.07 27.41 -12.28
C HIS A 78 15.69 26.77 -12.43
N ILE A 79 15.65 25.46 -12.26
CA ILE A 79 14.41 24.67 -12.38
C ILE A 79 14.09 24.12 -10.99
N ALA A 80 13.00 24.58 -10.42
CA ALA A 80 12.50 24.09 -9.14
C ALA A 80 11.55 22.91 -9.37
N GLY A 81 11.72 21.84 -8.61
CA GLY A 81 10.67 20.83 -8.42
C GLY A 81 9.91 21.09 -7.13
N VAL A 82 8.61 20.86 -7.13
CA VAL A 82 7.71 21.09 -5.99
C VAL A 82 6.83 19.86 -5.77
N ASP A 83 6.75 19.40 -4.53
CA ASP A 83 5.88 18.30 -4.10
C ASP A 83 5.50 18.47 -2.62
N GLU A 84 4.47 17.75 -2.18
CA GLU A 84 3.94 17.77 -0.83
C GLU A 84 3.94 16.41 -0.11
N ALA A 85 3.95 16.48 1.22
CA ALA A 85 3.67 15.37 2.10
C ALA A 85 2.54 15.75 3.06
N GLY A 86 1.65 14.79 3.34
CA GLY A 86 0.67 14.93 4.41
C GLY A 86 -0.71 15.40 4.01
N ARG A 87 -1.19 15.10 2.79
CA ARG A 87 -2.57 15.43 2.43
C ARG A 87 -3.63 14.53 3.07
N GLY A 88 -3.37 13.22 3.11
CA GLY A 88 -4.32 12.23 3.66
C GLY A 88 -4.42 12.07 5.19
N PRO A 89 -3.41 12.42 6.01
CA PRO A 89 -3.48 12.31 7.47
C PRO A 89 -4.67 13.04 8.12
N LEU A 90 -5.11 12.51 9.27
CA LEU A 90 -6.13 13.12 10.14
C LEU A 90 -5.54 14.18 11.08
N ALA A 91 -4.22 14.22 11.24
CA ALA A 91 -3.52 15.13 12.14
C ALA A 91 -2.21 15.66 11.54
N GLY A 92 -1.79 16.81 12.04
CA GLY A 92 -0.60 17.55 11.66
C GLY A 92 -0.79 18.34 10.35
N PRO A 93 0.25 19.09 9.94
CA PRO A 93 0.19 19.95 8.77
C PRO A 93 0.31 19.17 7.45
N VAL A 94 0.05 19.87 6.36
CA VAL A 94 0.61 19.54 5.04
C VAL A 94 1.92 20.31 4.87
N VAL A 95 2.97 19.63 4.43
CA VAL A 95 4.30 20.21 4.21
C VAL A 95 4.64 20.08 2.75
N ALA A 96 5.09 21.15 2.11
CA ALA A 96 5.60 21.15 0.76
C ALA A 96 7.08 21.56 0.76
N ALA A 97 7.80 21.13 -0.27
CA ALA A 97 9.17 21.55 -0.51
C ALA A 97 9.33 22.04 -1.94
N ALA A 98 10.21 23.01 -2.13
CA ALA A 98 10.69 23.45 -3.44
C ALA A 98 12.19 23.22 -3.50
N VAL A 99 12.69 22.54 -4.53
CA VAL A 99 14.12 22.17 -4.63
C VAL A 99 14.65 22.52 -6.01
N ILE A 100 15.73 23.31 -6.04
CA ILE A 100 16.53 23.59 -7.24
C ILE A 100 17.83 22.78 -7.15
N LEU A 101 17.98 21.80 -8.02
CA LEU A 101 19.19 20.97 -8.08
C LEU A 101 20.24 21.59 -9.03
N PRO A 102 21.55 21.41 -8.75
CA PRO A 102 22.59 21.85 -9.67
C PRO A 102 22.51 21.10 -10.99
N ASP A 103 23.01 21.71 -12.08
CA ASP A 103 22.99 21.06 -13.40
C ASP A 103 23.78 19.75 -13.41
N SER A 104 24.90 19.72 -12.69
CA SER A 104 25.76 18.55 -12.50
C SER A 104 25.31 17.65 -11.34
N CYS A 105 24.02 17.65 -10.96
CA CYS A 105 23.53 16.84 -9.84
C CYS A 105 23.88 15.36 -10.04
N ASP A 106 24.58 14.79 -9.06
CA ASP A 106 25.09 13.43 -9.07
C ASP A 106 24.54 12.59 -7.90
N ILE A 107 23.43 13.03 -7.30
CA ILE A 107 22.81 12.37 -6.16
C ILE A 107 22.17 11.05 -6.63
N GLU A 108 22.87 9.94 -6.43
CA GLU A 108 22.40 8.60 -6.78
C GLU A 108 21.25 8.15 -5.87
N GLY A 109 20.24 7.50 -6.45
CA GLY A 109 19.12 6.90 -5.72
C GLY A 109 17.91 7.80 -5.47
N ILE A 110 17.91 9.06 -5.94
CA ILE A 110 16.71 9.91 -5.92
C ILE A 110 15.58 9.22 -6.68
N ASN A 111 14.43 9.10 -6.04
CA ASN A 111 13.21 8.50 -6.58
C ASN A 111 12.02 8.96 -5.73
N ASP A 112 10.80 8.58 -6.12
CA ASP A 112 9.59 8.81 -5.31
C ASP A 112 9.83 8.39 -3.85
N SER A 113 9.60 9.34 -2.92
CA SER A 113 9.77 9.14 -1.48
C SER A 113 9.02 7.92 -0.92
N LYS A 114 7.90 7.51 -1.55
CA LYS A 114 7.04 6.39 -1.16
C LYS A 114 7.66 5.04 -1.49
N VAL A 115 8.48 4.95 -2.55
CA VAL A 115 9.17 3.70 -2.92
C VAL A 115 10.47 3.50 -2.14
N LEU A 116 10.98 4.56 -1.51
CA LEU A 116 12.22 4.54 -0.74
C LEU A 116 11.98 4.12 0.72
N LYS A 117 12.89 3.27 1.21
CA LYS A 117 13.00 2.95 2.65
C LYS A 117 13.38 4.20 3.45
N LYS A 118 13.01 4.23 4.74
CA LYS A 118 13.24 5.38 5.63
C LYS A 118 14.72 5.77 5.68
N GLU A 119 15.62 4.80 5.86
CA GLU A 119 17.06 5.05 6.00
C GLU A 119 17.66 5.65 4.71
N THR A 120 17.21 5.15 3.56
CA THR A 120 17.60 5.70 2.25
C THR A 120 17.08 7.12 2.07
N ARG A 121 15.84 7.38 2.50
CA ARG A 121 15.22 8.70 2.40
C ARG A 121 15.91 9.74 3.27
N GLU A 122 16.28 9.38 4.50
CA GLU A 122 17.03 10.25 5.41
C GLU A 122 18.44 10.55 4.88
N ARG A 123 19.15 9.54 4.35
CA ARG A 123 20.45 9.78 3.69
C ARG A 123 20.32 10.71 2.48
N LEU A 124 19.29 10.54 1.66
CA LEU A 124 19.06 11.40 0.49
C LEU A 124 18.63 12.80 0.89
N TYR A 125 17.86 12.95 1.96
CA TYR A 125 17.51 14.25 2.53
C TYR A 125 18.77 15.06 2.84
N ASP A 126 19.73 14.48 3.57
CA ASP A 126 20.98 15.17 3.91
C ASP A 126 21.78 15.56 2.65
N GLN A 127 21.86 14.65 1.65
CA GLN A 127 22.54 14.93 0.39
C GLN A 127 21.87 16.02 -0.43
N ILE A 128 20.53 16.08 -0.46
CA ILE A 128 19.78 17.11 -1.17
C ILE A 128 19.96 18.46 -0.48
N VAL A 129 19.85 18.50 0.85
CA VAL A 129 20.08 19.73 1.63
C VAL A 129 21.50 20.28 1.42
N GLU A 130 22.50 19.40 1.39
CA GLU A 130 23.90 19.80 1.17
C GLU A 130 24.17 20.32 -0.26
N LYS A 131 23.57 19.69 -1.28
CA LYS A 131 23.94 19.90 -2.68
C LYS A 131 22.95 20.74 -3.48
N ALA A 132 21.74 20.98 -3.00
CA ALA A 132 20.77 21.82 -3.70
C ALA A 132 21.31 23.25 -3.85
N VAL A 133 21.02 23.86 -5.00
CA VAL A 133 21.34 25.28 -5.25
C VAL A 133 20.46 26.17 -4.35
N SER A 134 19.21 25.80 -4.21
CA SER A 134 18.24 26.46 -3.34
C SER A 134 17.19 25.45 -2.91
N LEU A 135 16.72 25.58 -1.68
CA LEU A 135 15.72 24.71 -1.08
C LEU A 135 14.82 25.54 -0.18
N GLY A 136 13.51 25.41 -0.38
CA GLY A 136 12.51 26.04 0.46
C GLY A 136 11.54 25.01 1.02
N ILE A 137 11.06 25.24 2.23
CA ILE A 137 10.09 24.38 2.92
C ILE A 137 8.93 25.25 3.36
N GLY A 138 7.73 24.89 2.91
CA GLY A 138 6.50 25.54 3.32
C GLY A 138 5.57 24.56 4.02
N SER A 139 4.74 25.05 4.92
CA SER A 139 3.73 24.23 5.57
C SER A 139 2.41 24.99 5.69
N ALA A 140 1.31 24.26 5.75
CA ALA A 140 0.01 24.77 6.17
C ALA A 140 -0.50 23.91 7.33
N SER A 141 -0.84 24.59 8.43
CA SER A 141 -1.32 24.02 9.69
C SER A 141 -2.64 23.27 9.54
N ASN A 142 -3.01 22.46 10.53
CA ASN A 142 -4.32 21.81 10.56
C ASN A 142 -5.47 22.83 10.60
N GLU A 143 -5.28 23.97 11.25
CA GLU A 143 -6.26 25.06 11.28
C GLU A 143 -6.45 25.68 9.89
N GLU A 144 -5.37 25.92 9.15
CA GLU A 144 -5.43 26.42 7.76
C GLU A 144 -6.06 25.40 6.82
N ILE A 145 -5.81 24.10 7.04
CA ILE A 145 -6.48 23.01 6.31
C ILE A 145 -7.98 23.04 6.57
N ASP A 146 -8.40 23.17 7.82
CA ASP A 146 -9.81 23.22 8.21
C ASP A 146 -10.50 24.49 7.66
N GLN A 147 -9.78 25.62 7.60
CA GLN A 147 -10.30 26.89 7.09
C GLN A 147 -10.43 26.92 5.56
N HIS A 148 -9.44 26.38 4.84
CA HIS A 148 -9.32 26.57 3.39
C HIS A 148 -9.63 25.33 2.56
N ASN A 149 -9.81 24.16 3.18
CA ASN A 149 -9.74 22.83 2.58
C ASN A 149 -8.32 22.37 2.23
N ILE A 150 -8.16 21.04 2.10
CA ILE A 150 -6.84 20.41 1.89
C ILE A 150 -6.17 20.79 0.58
N LEU A 151 -6.91 21.04 -0.50
CA LEU A 151 -6.31 21.43 -1.78
C LEU A 151 -5.69 22.81 -1.68
N GLN A 152 -6.43 23.79 -1.14
CA GLN A 152 -5.97 25.17 -1.02
C GLN A 152 -4.86 25.31 0.03
N ALA A 153 -4.93 24.57 1.13
CA ALA A 153 -3.85 24.50 2.11
C ALA A 153 -2.57 23.86 1.53
N THR A 154 -2.70 22.88 0.63
CA THR A 154 -1.54 22.33 -0.10
C THR A 154 -0.90 23.41 -0.97
N PHE A 155 -1.69 24.16 -1.75
CA PHE A 155 -1.15 25.26 -2.55
C PHE A 155 -0.54 26.38 -1.71
N LEU A 156 -1.10 26.67 -0.53
CA LEU A 156 -0.52 27.61 0.41
C LEU A 156 0.87 27.14 0.89
N ALA A 157 1.00 25.86 1.24
CA ALA A 157 2.29 25.28 1.61
C ALA A 157 3.29 25.33 0.44
N MET A 158 2.85 25.04 -0.79
CA MET A 158 3.71 25.12 -1.97
C MET A 158 4.19 26.55 -2.27
N ARG A 159 3.31 27.55 -2.17
CA ARG A 159 3.71 28.97 -2.34
C ARG A 159 4.73 29.38 -1.28
N ARG A 160 4.50 29.03 -0.01
CA ARG A 160 5.46 29.26 1.08
C ARG A 160 6.82 28.59 0.79
N ALA A 161 6.81 27.37 0.26
CA ALA A 161 8.05 26.69 -0.12
C ALA A 161 8.79 27.40 -1.26
N LEU A 162 8.07 27.98 -2.22
CA LEU A 162 8.66 28.77 -3.31
C LEU A 162 9.18 30.13 -2.83
N ASP A 163 8.49 30.78 -1.89
CA ASP A 163 8.90 32.05 -1.29
C ASP A 163 10.19 31.95 -0.46
N GLU A 164 10.47 30.76 0.09
CA GLU A 164 11.69 30.45 0.85
C GLU A 164 12.90 30.13 -0.04
N LEU A 165 12.77 30.15 -1.37
CA LEU A 165 13.91 29.94 -2.26
C LEU A 165 14.79 31.20 -2.32
N ASP A 166 16.02 31.09 -1.82
CA ASP A 166 17.04 32.14 -1.95
C ASP A 166 17.38 32.47 -3.42
N THR A 167 17.29 31.47 -4.30
CA THR A 167 17.48 31.65 -5.75
C THR A 167 16.13 31.55 -6.46
N PRO A 168 15.69 32.59 -7.19
CA PRO A 168 14.40 32.56 -7.88
C PRO A 168 14.44 31.53 -9.03
N PRO A 169 13.40 30.67 -9.15
CA PRO A 169 13.31 29.72 -10.24
C PRO A 169 12.89 30.40 -11.56
N ASP A 170 13.53 29.99 -12.66
CA ASP A 170 13.08 30.32 -14.02
C ASP A 170 11.84 29.51 -14.43
N ARG A 171 11.73 28.30 -13.87
CA ARG A 171 10.61 27.38 -14.08
C ARG A 171 10.34 26.54 -12.84
N VAL A 172 9.06 26.32 -12.55
CA VAL A 172 8.59 25.45 -11.48
C VAL A 172 7.88 24.23 -12.07
N LEU A 173 8.32 23.04 -11.71
CA LEU A 173 7.68 21.76 -12.00
C LEU A 173 6.94 21.31 -10.73
N VAL A 174 5.62 21.16 -10.81
CA VAL A 174 4.77 20.84 -9.65
C VAL A 174 4.20 19.44 -9.82
N ASP A 175 4.29 18.59 -8.79
CA ASP A 175 3.64 17.29 -8.81
C ASP A 175 2.11 17.41 -8.90
N GLY A 176 1.52 16.56 -9.73
CA GLY A 176 0.08 16.43 -9.85
C GLY A 176 -0.54 17.21 -11.00
N LYS A 177 -1.85 17.48 -10.86
CA LYS A 177 -2.70 17.99 -11.96
C LYS A 177 -2.80 19.51 -12.00
N TRP A 178 -2.54 20.17 -10.89
CA TRP A 178 -2.83 21.59 -10.70
C TRP A 178 -1.60 22.29 -10.11
N VAL A 179 -1.50 23.58 -10.36
CA VAL A 179 -0.40 24.42 -9.87
C VAL A 179 -0.90 25.36 -8.76
N PRO A 180 -0.02 25.85 -7.87
CA PRO A 180 -0.42 26.70 -6.76
C PRO A 180 -0.60 28.18 -7.12
N GLU A 181 -0.45 28.56 -8.39
CA GLU A 181 -0.61 29.93 -8.89
C GLU A 181 0.35 30.91 -8.20
N SER A 182 1.64 30.57 -8.17
CA SER A 182 2.69 31.47 -7.70
C SER A 182 3.05 32.53 -8.74
N PRO A 183 3.87 33.54 -8.40
CA PRO A 183 4.38 34.52 -9.37
C PRO A 183 5.31 33.94 -10.43
N PHE A 184 5.73 32.67 -10.30
CA PHE A 184 6.66 32.02 -11.21
C PHE A 184 5.93 31.31 -12.36
N HIS A 185 6.68 30.92 -13.40
CA HIS A 185 6.13 30.10 -14.47
C HIS A 185 6.05 28.63 -14.03
N GLU A 186 4.84 28.07 -13.98
CA GLU A 186 4.58 26.75 -13.42
C GLU A 186 4.14 25.74 -14.49
N ILE A 187 4.53 24.47 -14.31
CA ILE A 187 4.09 23.35 -15.14
C ILE A 187 3.65 22.24 -14.18
N ALA A 188 2.38 21.86 -14.25
CA ALA A 188 1.87 20.66 -13.56
C ALA A 188 2.36 19.39 -14.28
N VAL A 189 2.85 18.43 -13.51
CA VAL A 189 3.38 17.15 -14.00
C VAL A 189 2.69 16.02 -13.25
N ILE A 190 1.82 15.29 -13.94
CA ILE A 190 1.17 14.10 -13.38
C ILE A 190 2.22 13.02 -13.16
N ASP A 191 2.24 12.43 -11.96
CA ASP A 191 3.26 11.47 -11.51
C ASP A 191 4.69 12.05 -11.63
N GLY A 192 4.83 13.32 -11.27
CA GLY A 192 6.05 14.09 -11.39
C GLY A 192 7.19 13.54 -10.54
N ASP A 193 6.90 12.97 -9.38
CA ASP A 193 7.86 12.30 -8.50
C ASP A 193 8.59 11.10 -9.15
N ALA A 194 7.97 10.48 -10.16
CA ALA A 194 8.58 9.41 -10.96
C ALA A 194 9.24 9.91 -12.26
N LEU A 195 8.92 11.12 -12.71
CA LEU A 195 9.31 11.65 -14.04
C LEU A 195 10.34 12.76 -14.00
N SER A 196 10.40 13.55 -12.93
CA SER A 196 11.31 14.68 -12.72
C SER A 196 12.16 14.42 -11.49
N ILE A 197 13.49 14.55 -11.65
CA ILE A 197 14.40 14.42 -10.50
C ILE A 197 14.19 15.54 -9.48
N SER A 198 13.82 16.74 -9.93
CA SER A 198 13.61 17.88 -9.05
C SER A 198 12.36 17.69 -8.19
N ILE A 199 11.26 17.20 -8.78
CA ILE A 199 10.03 16.85 -8.04
C ILE A 199 10.32 15.68 -7.08
N ALA A 200 11.04 14.65 -7.54
CA ALA A 200 11.43 13.53 -6.68
C ALA A 200 12.24 14.00 -5.46
N ALA A 201 13.17 14.94 -5.65
CA ALA A 201 13.93 15.54 -4.55
C ALA A 201 13.03 16.32 -3.58
N ALA A 202 12.10 17.13 -4.10
CA ALA A 202 11.10 17.82 -3.28
C ALA A 202 10.23 16.83 -2.47
N SER A 203 9.81 15.71 -3.07
CA SER A 203 9.04 14.65 -2.39
C SER A 203 9.76 14.12 -1.16
N ILE A 204 11.08 13.92 -1.27
CA ILE A 204 11.95 13.42 -0.20
C ILE A 204 12.05 14.46 0.91
N ILE A 205 12.30 15.73 0.57
CA ILE A 205 12.41 16.82 1.54
C ILE A 205 11.10 17.01 2.30
N ALA A 206 9.97 17.10 1.59
CA ALA A 206 8.65 17.26 2.21
C ALA A 206 8.34 16.07 3.15
N LYS A 207 8.58 14.84 2.70
CA LYS A 207 8.29 13.63 3.46
C LYS A 207 9.13 13.50 4.73
N VAL A 208 10.45 13.68 4.64
CA VAL A 208 11.33 13.54 5.82
C VAL A 208 11.07 14.66 6.81
N THR A 209 10.89 15.90 6.33
CA THR A 209 10.57 17.05 7.20
C THR A 209 9.27 16.80 7.96
N ARG A 210 8.21 16.39 7.27
CA ARG A 210 6.94 16.08 7.92
C ARG A 210 7.05 14.91 8.88
N ASP A 211 7.76 13.83 8.52
CA ASP A 211 7.90 12.66 9.38
C ASP A 211 8.66 12.97 10.69
N LYS A 212 9.64 13.90 10.65
CA LYS A 212 10.33 14.46 11.82
C LYS A 212 9.36 15.28 12.69
N GLN A 213 8.60 16.19 12.08
CA GLN A 213 7.60 16.99 12.79
C GLN A 213 6.52 16.13 13.48
N MET A 214 6.06 15.06 12.83
CA MET A 214 5.12 14.12 13.46
C MET A 214 5.73 13.35 14.63
N ALA A 215 7.05 13.08 14.61
CA ALA A 215 7.74 12.48 15.75
C ALA A 215 7.87 13.47 16.92
N GLU A 216 8.07 14.76 16.65
CA GLU A 216 8.02 15.82 17.67
C GLU A 216 6.63 15.93 18.30
N TYR A 217 5.57 15.90 17.49
CA TYR A 217 4.19 15.88 18.01
C TYR A 217 3.89 14.65 18.87
N HIS A 218 4.51 13.50 18.59
CA HIS A 218 4.37 12.32 19.43
C HIS A 218 4.91 12.54 20.85
N VAL A 219 5.96 13.35 21.01
CA VAL A 219 6.49 13.70 22.35
C VAL A 219 5.45 14.49 23.15
N CYS A 220 4.71 15.38 22.48
CA CYS A 220 3.67 16.19 23.12
C CYS A 220 2.36 15.42 23.36
N TYR A 221 2.04 14.47 22.48
CA TYR A 221 0.79 13.72 22.46
C TYR A 221 1.04 12.20 22.29
N PRO A 222 1.73 11.57 23.26
CA PRO A 222 2.19 10.19 23.14
C PRO A 222 1.04 9.18 22.96
N GLU A 223 -0.13 9.47 23.53
CA GLU A 223 -1.32 8.62 23.51
C GLU A 223 -1.91 8.38 22.12
N TYR A 224 -1.49 9.16 21.11
CA TYR A 224 -1.96 9.05 19.74
C TYR A 224 -1.04 8.28 18.80
N GLY A 225 0.21 7.95 19.17
CA GLY A 225 1.10 7.13 18.32
C GLY A 225 1.61 7.78 17.02
N PHE A 226 1.71 9.12 16.98
CA PHE A 226 2.10 9.87 15.78
C PHE A 226 3.47 9.52 15.19
N ASP A 227 4.40 8.99 15.99
CA ASP A 227 5.71 8.53 15.54
C ASP A 227 5.64 7.32 14.61
N SER A 228 4.60 6.49 14.73
CA SER A 228 4.39 5.30 13.91
C SER A 228 3.60 5.62 12.64
N HIS A 229 2.33 6.00 12.78
CA HIS A 229 1.43 6.20 11.64
C HIS A 229 1.41 7.63 11.10
N LYS A 230 2.23 8.56 11.63
CA LYS A 230 2.41 9.92 11.07
C LYS A 230 1.11 10.72 10.91
N GLY A 231 0.13 10.45 11.76
CA GLY A 231 -1.21 11.06 11.72
C GLY A 231 -2.17 10.45 10.70
N TYR A 232 -1.80 9.43 9.92
CA TYR A 232 -2.74 8.71 9.06
C TYR A 232 -3.80 7.98 9.90
N GLY A 233 -5.01 7.82 9.36
CA GLY A 233 -6.13 7.15 10.03
C GLY A 233 -5.99 5.63 10.11
N SER A 234 -4.91 5.14 10.73
CA SER A 234 -4.80 3.73 11.11
C SER A 234 -5.85 3.37 12.17
N LEU A 235 -6.12 2.08 12.34
CA LEU A 235 -7.02 1.60 13.40
C LEU A 235 -6.56 2.11 14.77
N THR A 236 -5.25 2.03 15.05
CA THR A 236 -4.66 2.52 16.30
C THR A 236 -4.88 4.02 16.52
N HIS A 237 -4.80 4.82 15.45
CA HIS A 237 -4.99 6.27 15.55
C HIS A 237 -6.46 6.62 15.78
N LEU A 238 -7.37 5.97 15.05
CA LEU A 238 -8.81 6.15 15.23
C LEU A 238 -9.26 5.73 16.63
N ASP A 239 -8.69 4.66 17.18
CA ASP A 239 -8.96 4.22 18.56
C ASP A 239 -8.44 5.23 19.58
N ALA A 240 -7.25 5.80 19.37
CA ALA A 240 -6.73 6.85 20.24
C ALA A 240 -7.62 8.11 20.22
N ILE A 241 -8.07 8.53 19.04
CA ILE A 241 -9.03 9.64 18.89
C ILE A 241 -10.36 9.32 19.59
N ARG A 242 -10.86 8.09 19.49
CA ARG A 242 -12.10 7.67 20.17
C ARG A 242 -11.96 7.72 21.69
N ARG A 243 -10.83 7.29 22.24
CA ARG A 243 -10.59 7.21 23.68
C ARG A 243 -10.27 8.56 24.31
N ASN A 244 -9.48 9.38 23.64
CA ASN A 244 -8.91 10.60 24.20
C ASN A 244 -9.56 11.88 23.62
N GLY A 245 -10.44 11.76 22.63
CA GLY A 245 -10.90 12.88 21.82
C GLY A 245 -9.85 13.33 20.80
N PRO A 246 -10.12 14.35 19.98
CA PRO A 246 -9.10 14.98 19.14
C PRO A 246 -8.19 15.91 19.96
N CYS A 247 -6.87 15.79 19.80
CA CYS A 247 -5.91 16.78 20.28
C CYS A 247 -5.74 17.98 19.33
N PRO A 248 -5.06 19.08 19.75
CA PRO A 248 -4.97 20.33 18.99
C PRO A 248 -4.47 20.24 17.55
N ILE A 249 -3.70 19.22 17.20
CA ILE A 249 -3.15 19.07 15.85
C ILE A 249 -4.04 18.26 14.90
N HIS A 250 -5.22 17.81 15.34
CA HIS A 250 -6.16 17.12 14.48
C HIS A 250 -6.85 18.09 13.52
N ARG A 251 -7.16 17.59 12.32
CA ARG A 251 -7.92 18.30 11.29
C ARG A 251 -9.40 18.04 11.53
N LEU A 252 -10.07 18.96 12.21
CA LEU A 252 -11.44 18.78 12.69
C LEU A 252 -12.44 18.64 11.54
N SER A 253 -12.13 19.19 10.36
CA SER A 253 -12.95 19.05 9.15
C SER A 253 -12.90 17.65 8.52
N PHE A 254 -11.94 16.80 8.90
CA PHE A 254 -11.80 15.48 8.29
C PHE A 254 -12.76 14.48 8.94
N GLN A 255 -13.41 13.64 8.12
CA GLN A 255 -14.48 12.72 8.56
C GLN A 255 -14.10 11.80 9.74
N GLY A 256 -12.82 11.37 9.82
CA GLY A 256 -12.32 10.51 10.90
C GLY A 256 -12.16 11.22 12.25
N VAL A 257 -12.19 12.54 12.27
CA VAL A 257 -12.03 13.40 13.45
C VAL A 257 -13.36 14.05 13.84
N ALA A 258 -14.11 14.56 12.84
CA ALA A 258 -15.39 15.24 13.03
C ALA A 258 -16.43 14.39 13.80
N SER A 259 -16.34 13.06 13.71
CA SER A 259 -17.24 12.13 14.41
C SER A 259 -16.81 11.82 15.85
N ALA A 260 -15.61 12.20 16.28
CA ALA A 260 -15.08 11.84 17.60
C ALA A 260 -15.48 12.81 18.72
N GLY A 261 -16.01 13.99 18.38
CA GLY A 261 -16.40 15.03 19.36
C GLY A 261 -17.78 14.84 20.03
N LYS A 262 -18.46 13.71 19.83
CA LYS A 262 -19.76 13.42 20.44
C LYS A 262 -19.58 12.32 21.49
N SER A 263 -19.82 12.64 22.77
CA SER A 263 -19.92 11.65 23.84
C SER A 263 -20.95 10.61 23.44
N ARG A 264 -20.52 9.35 23.28
CA ARG A 264 -21.38 8.24 22.87
C ARG A 264 -21.81 7.42 24.07
N SER A 265 -22.97 6.78 23.96
CA SER A 265 -23.45 5.81 24.96
C SER A 265 -22.55 4.57 25.03
N GLU A 266 -22.56 3.88 26.17
CA GLU A 266 -21.85 2.61 26.37
C GLU A 266 -22.39 1.53 25.41
N ASP A 267 -23.71 1.51 25.20
CA ASP A 267 -24.39 0.64 24.24
C ASP A 267 -23.89 0.88 22.81
N PHE A 268 -23.73 2.13 22.37
CA PHE A 268 -23.14 2.42 21.07
C PHE A 268 -21.76 1.77 20.89
N HIS A 269 -20.92 1.79 21.93
CA HIS A 269 -19.59 1.18 21.86
C HIS A 269 -19.66 -0.34 21.71
N VAL A 270 -20.53 -0.99 22.48
CA VAL A 270 -20.75 -2.45 22.39
C VAL A 270 -21.21 -2.85 20.99
N PHE A 271 -22.21 -2.16 20.42
CA PHE A 271 -22.70 -2.47 19.07
C PHE A 271 -21.68 -2.13 17.98
N ALA A 272 -20.96 -1.02 18.09
CA ALA A 272 -19.94 -0.64 17.11
C ALA A 272 -18.78 -1.66 17.09
N GLU A 273 -18.35 -2.15 18.25
CA GLU A 273 -17.35 -3.21 18.37
C GLU A 273 -17.86 -4.52 17.77
N GLY A 274 -19.08 -4.94 18.12
CA GLY A 274 -19.73 -6.12 17.55
C GLY A 274 -19.82 -6.09 16.02
N ILE A 275 -20.27 -4.97 15.43
CA ILE A 275 -20.29 -4.78 13.97
C ILE A 275 -18.89 -4.90 13.37
N SER A 276 -17.87 -4.33 14.02
CA SER A 276 -16.50 -4.36 13.51
C SER A 276 -15.88 -5.76 13.53
N LEU A 277 -16.20 -6.54 14.56
CA LEU A 277 -15.66 -7.88 14.77
C LEU A 277 -16.39 -8.97 13.98
N ALA A 278 -17.64 -8.75 13.56
CA ALA A 278 -18.44 -9.71 12.79
C ALA A 278 -17.66 -10.31 11.61
N LEU A 279 -17.42 -11.62 11.65
CA LEU A 279 -16.56 -12.35 10.73
C LEU A 279 -17.27 -12.75 9.43
N ASP A 280 -18.59 -12.88 9.48
CA ASP A 280 -19.45 -13.24 8.36
C ASP A 280 -20.79 -12.49 8.36
N GLU A 281 -21.61 -12.71 7.32
CA GLU A 281 -22.92 -12.05 7.18
C GLU A 281 -23.94 -12.53 8.23
N GLU A 282 -23.79 -13.73 8.77
CA GLU A 282 -24.70 -14.30 9.77
C GLU A 282 -24.50 -13.63 11.13
N GLU A 283 -23.24 -13.49 11.57
CA GLU A 283 -22.86 -12.73 12.76
C GLU A 283 -23.24 -11.25 12.64
N LEU A 284 -23.00 -10.64 11.46
CA LEU A 284 -23.39 -9.24 11.22
C LEU A 284 -24.91 -9.08 11.28
N SER A 285 -25.68 -9.99 10.66
CA SER A 285 -27.15 -9.98 10.68
C SER A 285 -27.71 -10.14 12.11
N ALA A 286 -27.14 -11.04 12.91
CA ALA A 286 -27.51 -11.18 14.32
C ALA A 286 -27.31 -9.87 15.09
N MET A 287 -26.19 -9.17 14.86
CA MET A 287 -25.92 -7.85 15.44
C MET A 287 -26.96 -6.82 14.98
N GLY A 288 -27.39 -6.87 13.72
CA GLY A 288 -28.42 -6.01 13.17
C GLY A 288 -29.78 -6.14 13.87
N HIS A 289 -30.16 -7.36 14.25
CA HIS A 289 -31.37 -7.61 15.03
C HIS A 289 -31.23 -7.05 16.46
N SER A 290 -30.11 -7.31 17.13
CA SER A 290 -29.87 -6.77 18.47
C SER A 290 -29.84 -5.24 18.52
N ILE A 291 -29.33 -4.58 17.47
CA ILE A 291 -29.38 -3.13 17.35
C ILE A 291 -30.83 -2.66 17.17
N ALA A 292 -31.62 -3.34 16.35
CA ALA A 292 -33.04 -3.01 16.13
C ALA A 292 -33.83 -3.02 17.45
N ASP A 293 -33.57 -4.00 18.32
CA ASP A 293 -34.28 -4.19 19.60
C ASP A 293 -34.03 -3.06 20.62
N VAL A 294 -32.90 -2.34 20.52
CA VAL A 294 -32.53 -1.25 21.44
C VAL A 294 -32.56 0.13 20.79
N THR A 295 -32.98 0.23 19.52
CA THR A 295 -32.91 1.51 18.79
C THR A 295 -33.71 2.64 19.44
N ASP A 296 -34.77 2.33 20.19
CA ASP A 296 -35.58 3.32 20.91
C ASP A 296 -34.85 3.93 22.13
N ASP A 297 -33.85 3.24 22.67
CA ASP A 297 -33.07 3.67 23.85
C ASP A 297 -31.78 4.44 23.47
N LEU A 298 -31.44 4.49 22.18
CA LEU A 298 -30.25 5.16 21.66
C LEU A 298 -30.57 6.53 21.05
N PRO A 299 -29.68 7.53 21.19
CA PRO A 299 -29.77 8.78 20.43
C PRO A 299 -29.85 8.52 18.92
N ILE A 300 -30.73 9.24 18.21
CA ILE A 300 -30.95 9.10 16.76
C ILE A 300 -29.63 9.14 15.96
N ALA A 301 -28.70 10.03 16.35
CA ALA A 301 -27.40 10.17 15.69
C ALA A 301 -26.50 8.92 15.85
N GLU A 302 -26.60 8.21 16.98
CA GLU A 302 -25.88 6.96 17.23
C GLU A 302 -26.48 5.82 16.42
N VAL A 303 -27.81 5.75 16.32
CA VAL A 303 -28.51 4.77 15.47
C VAL A 303 -28.15 4.94 14.00
N GLU A 304 -28.12 6.17 13.49
CA GLU A 304 -27.70 6.46 12.12
C GLU A 304 -26.23 6.07 11.85
N GLU A 305 -25.35 6.28 12.83
CA GLU A 305 -23.94 5.90 12.73
C GLU A 305 -23.75 4.38 12.77
N LEU A 306 -24.42 3.66 13.68
CA LEU A 306 -24.42 2.20 13.72
C LEU A 306 -24.94 1.61 12.40
N ARG A 307 -25.99 2.19 11.81
CA ARG A 307 -26.48 1.81 10.47
C ARG A 307 -25.41 2.03 9.40
N SER A 308 -24.67 3.14 9.46
CA SER A 308 -23.57 3.41 8.52
C SER A 308 -22.42 2.40 8.66
N LEU A 309 -22.03 2.08 9.89
CA LEU A 309 -21.00 1.07 10.20
C LEU A 309 -21.44 -0.31 9.70
N TYR A 310 -22.69 -0.68 9.95
CA TYR A 310 -23.29 -1.92 9.47
C TYR A 310 -23.20 -2.04 7.94
N ILE A 311 -23.64 -1.01 7.21
CA ILE A 311 -23.58 -0.99 5.73
C ILE A 311 -22.14 -1.08 5.22
N LYS A 312 -21.20 -0.37 5.88
CA LYS A 312 -19.78 -0.43 5.51
C LYS A 312 -19.21 -1.83 5.74
N ARG A 313 -19.49 -2.45 6.89
CA ARG A 313 -19.04 -3.81 7.19
C ARG A 313 -19.64 -4.82 6.21
N GLN A 314 -20.93 -4.72 5.92
CA GLN A 314 -21.61 -5.55 4.92
C GLN A 314 -20.92 -5.49 3.55
N LYS A 315 -20.55 -4.29 3.08
CA LYS A 315 -19.77 -4.13 1.84
C LYS A 315 -18.38 -4.76 1.90
N VAL A 316 -17.70 -4.66 3.04
CA VAL A 316 -16.38 -5.29 3.25
C VAL A 316 -16.50 -6.80 3.21
N LEU A 317 -17.47 -7.38 3.92
CA LEU A 317 -17.73 -8.83 3.93
C LEU A 317 -18.10 -9.32 2.52
N ALA A 318 -18.98 -8.62 1.81
CA ALA A 318 -19.35 -8.96 0.44
C ALA A 318 -18.16 -8.91 -0.55
N ASN A 319 -17.27 -7.92 -0.42
CA ASN A 319 -16.07 -7.82 -1.26
C ASN A 319 -15.01 -8.88 -0.90
N THR A 320 -14.89 -9.21 0.38
CA THR A 320 -14.00 -10.25 0.90
C THR A 320 -14.43 -11.62 0.38
N TRP A 321 -15.73 -11.89 0.42
CA TRP A 321 -16.34 -13.10 -0.13
C TRP A 321 -16.11 -13.23 -1.65
N LYS A 322 -16.38 -12.17 -2.45
CA LYS A 322 -16.07 -12.16 -3.89
C LYS A 322 -14.60 -12.43 -4.20
N LYS A 323 -13.68 -11.90 -3.38
CA LYS A 323 -12.24 -12.13 -3.52
C LYS A 323 -11.88 -13.58 -3.20
N GLY A 324 -12.52 -14.17 -2.19
CA GLY A 324 -12.42 -15.58 -1.82
C GLY A 324 -12.84 -16.52 -2.94
N GLU A 325 -14.05 -16.37 -3.45
CA GLU A 325 -14.55 -17.17 -4.59
C GLU A 325 -13.65 -17.05 -5.82
N GLY A 326 -13.18 -15.84 -6.12
CA GLY A 326 -12.28 -15.60 -7.24
C GLY A 326 -10.89 -16.25 -7.08
N LEU A 327 -10.42 -16.47 -5.85
CA LEU A 327 -9.19 -17.23 -5.56
C LEU A 327 -9.46 -18.73 -5.62
N ALA A 328 -10.57 -19.19 -5.04
CA ALA A 328 -11.00 -20.59 -5.08
C ALA A 328 -11.18 -21.10 -6.52
N ALA A 329 -11.85 -20.30 -7.38
CA ALA A 329 -12.02 -20.64 -8.79
C ALA A 329 -10.69 -20.71 -9.54
N ARG A 330 -9.73 -19.82 -9.23
CA ARG A 330 -8.38 -19.86 -9.84
C ARG A 330 -7.60 -21.09 -9.40
N GLU A 331 -7.67 -21.46 -8.13
CA GLU A 331 -7.04 -22.67 -7.59
C GLU A 331 -7.60 -23.93 -8.27
N LEU A 332 -8.93 -24.00 -8.42
CA LEU A 332 -9.61 -25.09 -9.14
C LEU A 332 -9.16 -25.16 -10.60
N SER A 333 -9.13 -24.05 -11.32
CA SER A 333 -8.62 -24.01 -12.70
C SER A 333 -7.16 -24.44 -12.79
N GLY A 334 -6.30 -24.03 -11.84
CA GLY A 334 -4.91 -24.49 -11.75
C GLY A 334 -4.77 -26.00 -11.53
N LYS A 335 -5.77 -26.64 -10.91
CA LYS A 335 -5.86 -28.09 -10.71
C LYS A 335 -6.56 -28.84 -11.84
N GLY A 336 -6.92 -28.16 -12.92
CA GLY A 336 -7.55 -28.75 -14.11
C GLY A 336 -9.08 -28.86 -14.04
N TYR A 337 -9.73 -28.19 -13.10
CA TYR A 337 -11.20 -28.10 -13.09
C TYR A 337 -11.70 -27.01 -14.05
N THR A 338 -12.81 -27.28 -14.72
CA THR A 338 -13.58 -26.30 -15.49
C THR A 338 -14.75 -25.82 -14.64
N ILE A 339 -14.83 -24.52 -14.33
CA ILE A 339 -15.94 -23.95 -13.58
C ILE A 339 -17.19 -23.94 -14.49
N GLN A 340 -18.23 -24.65 -14.07
CA GLN A 340 -19.51 -24.72 -14.78
C GLN A 340 -20.42 -23.57 -14.35
N GLU A 341 -20.58 -23.39 -13.04
CA GLU A 341 -21.44 -22.37 -12.47
C GLU A 341 -20.78 -21.71 -11.25
N ARG A 342 -21.20 -20.49 -10.97
CA ARG A 342 -20.87 -19.74 -9.75
C ARG A 342 -22.15 -19.25 -9.12
N ASN A 343 -22.27 -19.34 -7.80
CA ASN A 343 -23.42 -18.86 -7.05
C ASN A 343 -24.73 -19.47 -7.56
N TYR A 344 -24.74 -20.80 -7.76
CA TYR A 344 -25.91 -21.50 -8.24
C TYR A 344 -26.96 -21.59 -7.14
N ARG A 345 -28.16 -21.07 -7.40
CA ARG A 345 -29.27 -21.02 -6.44
C ARG A 345 -30.42 -21.93 -6.86
N ALA A 346 -30.98 -22.65 -5.90
CA ALA A 346 -32.23 -23.39 -6.03
C ALA A 346 -33.19 -23.02 -4.87
N ALA A 347 -34.41 -23.57 -4.89
CA ALA A 347 -35.47 -23.21 -3.94
C ALA A 347 -35.04 -23.28 -2.47
N ASP A 348 -34.18 -24.24 -2.13
CA ASP A 348 -33.80 -24.55 -0.75
C ASP A 348 -32.35 -24.17 -0.39
N GLY A 349 -31.61 -23.48 -1.25
CA GLY A 349 -30.24 -23.04 -0.93
C GLY A 349 -29.37 -22.64 -2.12
N GLU A 350 -28.08 -22.46 -1.85
CA GLU A 350 -27.08 -22.08 -2.84
C GLU A 350 -25.79 -22.90 -2.73
N ILE A 351 -25.06 -22.99 -3.85
CA ILE A 351 -23.74 -23.59 -3.97
C ILE A 351 -22.81 -22.55 -4.60
N ASP A 352 -21.70 -22.24 -3.90
CA ASP A 352 -20.77 -21.18 -4.30
C ASP A 352 -20.11 -21.47 -5.65
N LEU A 353 -19.57 -22.69 -5.84
CA LEU A 353 -18.95 -23.10 -7.09
C LEU A 353 -19.39 -24.51 -7.49
N ILE A 354 -19.64 -24.71 -8.78
CA ILE A 354 -19.82 -26.01 -9.41
C ILE A 354 -18.72 -26.18 -10.45
N ALA A 355 -17.91 -27.23 -10.34
CA ALA A 355 -16.76 -27.42 -11.21
C ALA A 355 -16.63 -28.87 -11.69
N LEU A 356 -16.23 -29.04 -12.95
CA LEU A 356 -16.08 -30.32 -13.61
C LEU A 356 -14.60 -30.67 -13.78
N LYS A 357 -14.23 -31.90 -13.43
CA LYS A 357 -12.94 -32.49 -13.80
C LYS A 357 -13.13 -33.97 -14.13
N ASP A 358 -12.77 -34.35 -15.35
CA ASP A 358 -13.02 -35.68 -15.89
C ASP A 358 -14.50 -36.07 -15.77
N GLN A 359 -14.84 -37.16 -15.08
CA GLN A 359 -16.20 -37.62 -14.81
C GLN A 359 -16.74 -37.15 -13.44
N THR A 360 -16.00 -36.28 -12.73
CA THR A 360 -16.38 -35.80 -11.39
C THR A 360 -16.93 -34.38 -11.47
N ILE A 361 -18.15 -34.19 -10.98
CA ILE A 361 -18.74 -32.88 -10.75
C ILE A 361 -18.64 -32.53 -9.26
N ALA A 362 -17.81 -31.53 -8.97
CA ALA A 362 -17.59 -31.05 -7.63
C ALA A 362 -18.57 -29.90 -7.31
N PHE A 363 -19.30 -30.05 -6.21
CA PHE A 363 -20.12 -29.03 -5.58
C PHE A 363 -19.34 -28.48 -4.39
N ILE A 364 -18.93 -27.22 -4.49
CA ILE A 364 -17.90 -26.65 -3.62
C ILE A 364 -18.48 -25.50 -2.81
N GLU A 365 -18.30 -25.58 -1.49
CA GLU A 365 -18.49 -24.45 -0.57
C GLU A 365 -17.14 -23.73 -0.36
N VAL A 366 -17.13 -22.41 -0.45
CA VAL A 366 -15.95 -21.56 -0.25
C VAL A 366 -16.05 -20.84 1.09
N LYS A 367 -15.13 -21.14 2.01
CA LYS A 367 -15.02 -20.43 3.30
C LYS A 367 -13.84 -19.47 3.28
N THR A 368 -14.15 -18.18 3.35
CA THR A 368 -13.15 -17.12 3.34
C THR A 368 -12.96 -16.60 4.75
N VAL A 369 -11.72 -16.61 5.22
CA VAL A 369 -11.34 -16.12 6.55
C VAL A 369 -10.30 -15.02 6.43
N ASN A 370 -10.43 -14.00 7.29
CA ASN A 370 -9.52 -12.86 7.33
C ASN A 370 -8.80 -12.75 8.69
N ALA A 371 -8.51 -13.91 9.28
CA ALA A 371 -7.83 -14.07 10.56
C ALA A 371 -6.97 -15.36 10.55
N PRO A 372 -5.97 -15.49 11.42
CA PRO A 372 -5.22 -16.75 11.57
C PRO A 372 -6.14 -17.80 12.22
N VAL A 373 -6.66 -18.74 11.43
CA VAL A 373 -7.59 -19.78 11.91
C VAL A 373 -6.85 -21.03 12.36
N LEU A 374 -7.24 -21.55 13.53
CA LEU A 374 -6.66 -22.71 14.23
C LEU A 374 -7.61 -23.94 14.20
N VAL A 375 -8.62 -23.95 13.33
CA VAL A 375 -9.70 -24.96 13.30
C VAL A 375 -9.56 -25.90 12.10
N SER A 376 -9.84 -27.19 12.30
CA SER A 376 -9.75 -28.23 11.27
C SER A 376 -10.81 -28.03 10.17
N PRO A 377 -10.47 -28.21 8.89
CA PRO A 377 -11.36 -27.84 7.78
C PRO A 377 -12.71 -28.59 7.68
N GLU A 378 -12.83 -29.78 8.29
CA GLU A 378 -14.07 -30.56 8.32
C GLU A 378 -15.16 -29.90 9.18
N THR A 379 -14.77 -28.94 10.03
CA THR A 379 -15.69 -28.17 10.88
C THR A 379 -16.30 -26.96 10.17
N TRP A 380 -15.83 -26.63 8.97
CA TRP A 380 -16.20 -25.41 8.25
C TRP A 380 -17.58 -25.46 7.58
N VAL A 381 -18.20 -26.64 7.50
CA VAL A 381 -19.54 -26.82 6.92
C VAL A 381 -20.42 -27.61 7.89
N THR A 382 -21.42 -26.94 8.45
CA THR A 382 -22.33 -27.55 9.44
C THR A 382 -23.18 -28.66 8.82
N PRO A 383 -23.68 -29.64 9.61
CA PRO A 383 -24.56 -30.71 9.10
C PRO A 383 -25.85 -30.19 8.43
N HIS A 384 -26.32 -29.00 8.79
CA HIS A 384 -27.42 -28.33 8.11
C HIS A 384 -27.01 -27.91 6.69
N LYS A 385 -25.89 -27.19 6.58
CA LYS A 385 -25.35 -26.73 5.29
C LYS A 385 -24.97 -27.90 4.37
N GLN A 386 -24.43 -28.99 4.89
CA GLN A 386 -24.15 -30.21 4.11
C GLN A 386 -25.43 -30.77 3.45
N ARG A 387 -26.54 -30.86 4.21
CA ARG A 387 -27.84 -31.31 3.67
C ARG A 387 -28.41 -30.34 2.64
N GLN A 388 -28.24 -29.05 2.87
CA GLN A 388 -28.67 -28.01 1.93
C GLN A 388 -27.94 -28.13 0.58
N ILE A 389 -26.60 -28.22 0.61
CA ILE A 389 -25.78 -28.39 -0.60
C ILE A 389 -26.17 -29.67 -1.35
N ALA A 390 -26.46 -30.76 -0.62
CA ALA A 390 -26.99 -32.02 -1.19
C ALA A 390 -28.22 -31.82 -2.06
N GLN A 391 -29.20 -31.12 -1.51
CA GLN A 391 -30.52 -30.94 -2.12
C GLN A 391 -30.40 -30.09 -3.38
N VAL A 392 -29.62 -29.01 -3.29
CA VAL A 392 -29.32 -28.11 -4.41
C VAL A 392 -28.53 -28.84 -5.50
N ALA A 393 -27.53 -29.65 -5.13
CA ALA A 393 -26.76 -30.46 -6.07
C ALA A 393 -27.63 -31.49 -6.79
N GLY A 394 -28.52 -32.19 -6.05
CA GLY A 394 -29.48 -33.12 -6.65
C GLY A 394 -30.44 -32.44 -7.62
N ALA A 395 -30.88 -31.20 -7.31
CA ALA A 395 -31.68 -30.41 -8.23
C ALA A 395 -30.90 -30.00 -9.49
N TYR A 396 -29.64 -29.57 -9.32
CA TYR A 396 -28.75 -29.23 -10.43
C TYR A 396 -28.57 -30.40 -11.40
N LEU A 397 -28.23 -31.59 -10.90
CA LEU A 397 -28.00 -32.78 -11.73
C LEU A 397 -29.25 -33.20 -12.52
N ARG A 398 -30.43 -33.16 -11.88
CA ARG A 398 -31.71 -33.46 -12.56
C ARG A 398 -32.03 -32.48 -13.68
N ASN A 399 -31.80 -31.19 -13.43
CA ASN A 399 -32.13 -30.14 -14.38
C ASN A 399 -31.19 -30.11 -15.59
N ASN A 400 -29.91 -30.45 -15.39
CA ASN A 400 -28.89 -30.41 -16.45
C ASN A 400 -28.69 -31.74 -17.19
N ARG A 401 -29.43 -32.80 -16.83
CA ARG A 401 -29.34 -34.15 -17.42
C ARG A 401 -27.94 -34.77 -17.33
N GLU A 402 -27.22 -34.49 -16.25
CA GLU A 402 -25.84 -34.94 -16.01
C GLU A 402 -25.78 -36.27 -15.24
N SER A 403 -26.61 -37.25 -15.61
CA SER A 403 -26.78 -38.50 -14.86
C SER A 403 -25.56 -39.43 -14.85
N GLU A 404 -24.56 -39.17 -15.70
CA GLU A 404 -23.33 -39.96 -15.81
C GLU A 404 -22.17 -39.41 -14.96
N LEU A 405 -22.31 -38.19 -14.41
CA LEU A 405 -21.28 -37.57 -13.61
C LEU A 405 -21.32 -38.06 -12.16
N VAL A 406 -20.14 -38.23 -11.56
CA VAL A 406 -19.99 -38.61 -10.15
C VAL A 406 -19.98 -37.35 -9.29
N PRO A 407 -21.01 -37.11 -8.46
CA PRO A 407 -21.04 -35.93 -7.59
C PRO A 407 -20.02 -36.07 -6.47
N ARG A 408 -19.33 -34.97 -6.15
CA ARG A 408 -18.42 -34.87 -5.01
C ARG A 408 -18.63 -33.55 -4.29
N PHE A 409 -18.58 -33.57 -2.96
CA PHE A 409 -18.77 -32.38 -2.14
C PHE A 409 -17.43 -31.94 -1.57
N ASP A 410 -16.98 -30.77 -1.98
CA ASP A 410 -15.67 -30.23 -1.67
C ASP A 410 -15.81 -28.96 -0.81
N VAL A 411 -14.73 -28.60 -0.11
CA VAL A 411 -14.63 -27.33 0.60
C VAL A 411 -13.33 -26.64 0.22
N ILE A 412 -13.38 -25.34 -0.04
CA ILE A 412 -12.19 -24.52 -0.24
C ILE A 412 -12.11 -23.48 0.87
N GLY A 413 -11.03 -23.52 1.66
CA GLY A 413 -10.67 -22.45 2.58
C GLY A 413 -9.80 -21.42 1.89
N VAL A 414 -10.12 -20.15 2.06
CA VAL A 414 -9.29 -19.02 1.59
C VAL A 414 -8.90 -18.16 2.78
N ASN A 415 -7.63 -18.15 3.13
CA ASN A 415 -7.09 -17.29 4.18
C ASN A 415 -6.46 -16.03 3.56
N LEU A 416 -7.19 -14.91 3.66
CA LEU A 416 -6.78 -13.61 3.13
C LEU A 416 -5.83 -12.83 4.06
N SER A 417 -5.61 -13.32 5.29
CA SER A 417 -4.68 -12.67 6.24
C SER A 417 -3.21 -12.94 5.93
N LEU A 418 -2.93 -13.92 5.06
CA LEU A 418 -1.58 -14.27 4.61
C LEU A 418 -1.22 -13.59 3.28
N SER A 419 0.07 -13.38 3.04
CA SER A 419 0.60 -12.83 1.79
C SER A 419 1.75 -13.71 1.27
N PRO A 420 1.57 -14.48 0.19
CA PRO A 420 0.34 -14.58 -0.60
C PRO A 420 -0.81 -15.25 0.19
N PRO A 421 -2.08 -14.99 -0.17
CA PRO A 421 -3.21 -15.68 0.45
C PRO A 421 -3.07 -17.19 0.33
N ASP A 422 -3.39 -17.90 1.41
CA ASP A 422 -3.38 -19.37 1.41
C ASP A 422 -4.73 -19.89 0.95
N VAL A 423 -4.73 -20.83 0.01
CA VAL A 423 -5.94 -21.44 -0.55
C VAL A 423 -5.82 -22.94 -0.41
N ARG A 424 -6.71 -23.53 0.39
CA ARG A 424 -6.71 -24.97 0.67
C ARG A 424 -7.99 -25.60 0.15
N HIS A 425 -7.86 -26.45 -0.85
CA HIS A 425 -8.95 -27.24 -1.42
C HIS A 425 -8.96 -28.64 -0.81
N ILE A 426 -10.13 -29.06 -0.35
CA ILE A 426 -10.36 -30.34 0.29
C ILE A 426 -11.40 -31.07 -0.52
N GLU A 427 -10.92 -32.07 -1.23
CA GLU A 427 -11.74 -32.95 -2.05
C GLU A 427 -12.49 -33.95 -1.16
N ALA A 428 -13.76 -34.22 -1.48
CA ALA A 428 -14.61 -35.12 -0.70
C ALA A 428 -14.66 -34.75 0.80
N ALA A 429 -14.78 -33.45 1.08
CA ALA A 429 -14.81 -32.90 2.43
C ALA A 429 -15.94 -33.49 3.29
N PHE A 430 -17.05 -33.88 2.67
CA PHE A 430 -18.09 -34.68 3.31
C PHE A 430 -18.75 -35.64 2.34
N ARG A 431 -19.40 -36.67 2.89
CA ARG A 431 -20.24 -37.62 2.16
C ARG A 431 -21.66 -37.52 2.66
N ILE A 432 -22.59 -37.74 1.75
CA ILE A 432 -24.01 -37.77 2.06
C ILE A 432 -24.40 -39.23 1.99
N ASN A 433 -24.76 -39.79 3.14
CA ASN A 433 -25.25 -41.15 3.17
C ASN A 433 -26.67 -41.13 2.60
N ASP A 434 -26.90 -41.92 1.55
CA ASP A 434 -28.24 -42.22 1.06
C ASP A 434 -29.01 -42.93 2.18
N ARG A 435 -29.87 -42.18 2.88
CA ARG A 435 -30.90 -42.72 3.77
C ARG A 435 -32.21 -42.00 3.54
#